data_AF-A0A1I2BN28-F1
#
_entry.id   AF-A0A1I2BN28-F1
#
_cell.length_a   1.000
_cell.length_b   1.000
_cell.length_c   1.000
_cell.angle_alpha   90.00
_cell.angle_beta   90.00
_cell.angle_gamma   90.00
#
_symmetry.space_group_name_H-M   'P 1'
#
loop_
_entity.id
_entity.type
_entity.pdbx_description
1 polymer ?
#
loop_
_entity_poly.entity_id
_entity_poly.type
_entity_poly.pdbx_seq_one_letter_code
_entity_poly.pdbx_strand_id
1 'polypeptide(L)'
;MADGSREAIEEVELGDRVLATDPETGETGPERVTATITGEGEKQLVEVTVDVDGDRGGATDSVTATGEHPFWVPNRDEWVDAADLQAGDRVRTAEGEQRLVTGIRTWTALQRVHNLTINDTHTYYAALNGHDETLVHNVKCGANGGWHGALKKAGPGKEINHIPANTTSPLAHHSGPAIRMDIADHRALYSTGGSLPAQAWRTRQKELVDAGDFRGAMQMDVDDIRSRFGSKYDEAIREMWVSLSSNKALRRWASSLPRS
;
A
#
# COMPACT_ATOMS: atom_id res chain seq x y z
N MET A 1 -2.13 -13.96 -14.54
CA MET A 1 -1.53 -13.18 -15.64
C MET A 1 -2.56 -12.20 -16.18
N ALA A 2 -2.14 -11.14 -16.88
CA ALA A 2 -3.05 -10.11 -17.40
C ALA A 2 -4.05 -10.62 -18.46
N ASP A 3 -3.77 -11.76 -19.08
CA ASP A 3 -4.65 -12.43 -20.05
C ASP A 3 -5.58 -13.47 -19.40
N GLY A 4 -5.58 -13.57 -18.06
CA GLY A 4 -6.35 -14.53 -17.28
C GLY A 4 -5.72 -15.93 -17.18
N SER A 5 -4.56 -16.17 -17.80
CA SER A 5 -3.79 -17.39 -17.59
C SER A 5 -3.09 -17.38 -16.23
N ARG A 6 -2.61 -18.55 -15.77
CA ARG A 6 -1.88 -18.70 -14.50
C ARG A 6 -0.49 -19.23 -14.77
N GLU A 7 0.48 -18.66 -14.08
CA GLU A 7 1.89 -18.99 -14.21
C GLU A 7 2.52 -19.02 -12.82
N ALA A 8 3.42 -19.98 -12.58
CA ALA A 8 4.10 -20.03 -11.31
C ALA A 8 4.97 -18.77 -11.15
N ILE A 9 5.01 -18.18 -9.95
CA ILE A 9 5.76 -16.93 -9.72
C ILE A 9 7.26 -17.07 -10.04
N GLU A 10 7.80 -18.28 -10.01
CA GLU A 10 9.18 -18.62 -10.39
C GLU A 10 9.41 -18.69 -11.91
N GLU A 11 8.33 -18.81 -12.68
CA GLU A 11 8.32 -18.87 -14.15
C GLU A 11 8.02 -17.50 -14.79
N VAL A 12 7.46 -16.55 -14.03
CA VAL A 12 7.19 -15.19 -14.52
C VAL A 12 8.49 -14.45 -14.84
N GLU A 13 8.58 -13.91 -16.06
CA GLU A 13 9.76 -13.24 -16.60
C GLU A 13 9.62 -11.70 -16.64
N LEU A 14 10.76 -11.05 -16.83
CA LEU A 14 10.82 -9.60 -17.03
C LEU A 14 10.11 -9.24 -18.34
N GLY A 15 9.14 -8.34 -18.26
CA GLY A 15 8.35 -7.90 -19.40
C GLY A 15 6.96 -8.53 -19.48
N ASP A 16 6.67 -9.56 -18.70
CA ASP A 16 5.34 -10.16 -18.62
C ASP A 16 4.31 -9.19 -18.08
N ARG A 17 3.04 -9.46 -18.37
CA ARG A 17 1.93 -8.66 -17.87
C ARG A 17 1.15 -9.45 -16.84
N VAL A 18 1.02 -8.87 -15.65
CA VAL A 18 0.22 -9.40 -14.55
C VAL A 18 -0.96 -8.47 -14.29
N LEU A 19 -2.03 -9.00 -13.71
CA LEU A 19 -3.11 -8.14 -13.23
C LEU A 19 -2.67 -7.50 -11.91
N ALA A 20 -2.86 -6.19 -11.79
CA ALA A 20 -2.51 -5.40 -10.61
C ALA A 20 -3.61 -4.40 -10.30
N THR A 21 -3.68 -3.95 -9.05
CA THR A 21 -4.62 -2.91 -8.63
C THR A 21 -3.84 -1.75 -8.03
N ASP A 22 -4.01 -0.56 -8.59
CA ASP A 22 -3.39 0.65 -8.09
C ASP A 22 -3.91 0.95 -6.66
N PRO A 23 -3.04 1.00 -5.63
CA PRO A 23 -3.45 1.30 -4.27
C PRO A 23 -3.82 2.78 -4.03
N GLU A 24 -3.45 3.68 -4.94
CA GLU A 24 -3.82 5.11 -4.93
C GLU A 24 -5.23 5.30 -5.49
N THR A 25 -5.54 4.71 -6.65
CA THR A 25 -6.80 4.93 -7.38
C THR A 25 -7.83 3.81 -7.21
N GLY A 26 -7.40 2.61 -6.84
CA GLY A 26 -8.23 1.41 -6.79
C GLY A 26 -8.53 0.80 -8.17
N GLU A 27 -7.96 1.34 -9.25
CA GLU A 27 -8.15 0.84 -10.61
C GLU A 27 -7.37 -0.47 -10.83
N THR A 28 -8.04 -1.47 -11.42
CA THR A 28 -7.44 -2.77 -11.74
C THR A 28 -7.10 -2.82 -13.23
N GLY A 29 -5.87 -3.20 -13.56
CA GLY A 29 -5.39 -3.21 -14.94
C GLY A 29 -4.15 -4.09 -15.17
N PRO A 30 -3.78 -4.31 -16.44
CA PRO A 30 -2.63 -5.11 -16.81
C PRO A 30 -1.33 -4.33 -16.65
N GLU A 31 -0.50 -4.73 -15.69
CA GLU A 31 0.78 -4.08 -15.40
C GLU A 31 1.98 -4.94 -15.77
N ARG A 32 3.08 -4.28 -16.15
CA ARG A 32 4.30 -4.96 -16.62
C ARG A 32 5.21 -5.34 -15.44
N VAL A 33 5.69 -6.58 -15.42
CA VAL A 33 6.77 -7.02 -14.54
C VAL A 33 8.08 -6.36 -14.97
N THR A 34 8.65 -5.54 -14.08
CA THR A 34 9.88 -4.76 -14.32
C THR A 34 11.09 -5.30 -13.58
N ALA A 35 10.91 -6.17 -12.59
CA ALA A 35 11.98 -6.98 -12.01
C ALA A 35 11.45 -8.25 -11.35
N THR A 36 12.27 -9.29 -11.33
CA THR A 36 12.07 -10.50 -10.52
C THR A 36 13.07 -10.47 -9.36
N ILE A 37 12.60 -10.75 -8.14
CA ILE A 37 13.40 -10.75 -6.92
C ILE A 37 13.36 -12.16 -6.34
N THR A 38 14.53 -12.77 -6.19
CA THR A 38 14.68 -14.05 -5.51
C THR A 38 15.41 -13.82 -4.19
N GLY A 39 14.78 -14.18 -3.08
CA GLY A 39 15.37 -14.14 -1.75
C GLY A 39 15.55 -15.55 -1.19
N GLU A 40 16.72 -15.84 -0.63
CA GLU A 40 16.99 -17.10 0.07
C GLU A 40 17.35 -16.83 1.53
N GLY A 41 16.88 -17.69 2.42
CA GLY A 41 17.25 -17.66 3.83
C GLY A 41 16.12 -18.09 4.73
N GLU A 42 16.29 -17.87 6.03
CA GLU A 42 15.24 -18.12 7.00
C GLU A 42 14.13 -17.06 6.82
N LYS A 43 12.91 -17.54 6.58
CA LYS A 43 11.72 -16.71 6.38
C LYS A 43 10.62 -17.16 7.32
N GLN A 44 9.93 -16.19 7.92
CA GLN A 44 8.61 -16.44 8.47
C GLN A 44 7.63 -16.52 7.28
N LEU A 45 6.97 -17.65 7.14
CA LEU A 45 5.99 -17.93 6.11
C LEU A 45 4.61 -18.00 6.76
N VAL A 46 3.63 -17.49 6.03
CA VAL A 46 2.23 -17.52 6.41
C VAL A 46 1.44 -18.10 5.25
N GLU A 47 0.73 -19.18 5.53
CA GLU A 47 -0.30 -19.73 4.67
C GLU A 47 -1.64 -19.13 5.07
N VAL A 48 -2.27 -18.43 4.13
CA VAL A 48 -3.60 -17.84 4.25
C VAL A 48 -4.56 -18.73 3.49
N THR A 49 -5.53 -19.33 4.19
CA THR A 49 -6.60 -20.12 3.59
C THR A 49 -7.83 -19.25 3.43
N VAL A 50 -8.41 -19.25 2.23
CA VAL A 50 -9.63 -18.51 1.91
C VAL A 50 -10.73 -19.44 1.42
N ASP A 51 -11.97 -19.05 1.68
CA ASP A 51 -13.16 -19.64 1.09
C ASP A 51 -13.28 -19.21 -0.38
N VAL A 52 -13.47 -20.15 -1.30
CA VAL A 52 -13.53 -19.90 -2.75
C VAL A 52 -14.92 -20.11 -3.36
N ASP A 53 -15.85 -20.75 -2.64
CA ASP A 53 -17.22 -20.99 -3.13
C ASP A 53 -18.30 -20.25 -2.32
N GLY A 54 -17.91 -19.56 -1.24
CA GLY A 54 -18.79 -18.75 -0.42
C GLY A 54 -19.88 -19.59 0.25
N ASP A 55 -21.06 -19.01 0.45
CA ASP A 55 -22.22 -19.71 1.01
C ASP A 55 -22.71 -20.91 0.16
N ARG A 56 -22.16 -21.10 -1.06
CA ARG A 56 -22.54 -22.19 -1.96
C ARG A 56 -21.90 -23.53 -1.58
N GLY A 57 -20.90 -23.54 -0.70
CA GLY A 57 -20.21 -24.75 -0.30
C GLY A 57 -19.22 -24.55 0.85
N GLY A 58 -18.10 -25.24 0.77
CA GLY A 58 -17.04 -25.18 1.79
C GLY A 58 -15.67 -25.43 1.19
N ALA A 59 -15.53 -25.14 -0.10
CA ALA A 59 -14.27 -25.25 -0.80
C ALA A 59 -13.35 -24.11 -0.34
N THR A 60 -12.09 -24.46 -0.11
CA THR A 60 -11.08 -23.49 0.30
C THR A 60 -9.85 -23.62 -0.57
N ASP A 61 -9.11 -22.53 -0.69
CA ASP A 61 -7.80 -22.50 -1.32
C ASP A 61 -6.79 -21.72 -0.46
N SER A 62 -5.49 -21.86 -0.71
CA SER A 62 -4.45 -21.22 0.11
C SER A 62 -3.32 -20.57 -0.68
N VAL A 63 -2.75 -19.50 -0.11
CA VAL A 63 -1.56 -18.79 -0.62
C VAL A 63 -0.54 -18.72 0.50
N THR A 64 0.71 -18.98 0.16
CA THR A 64 1.82 -18.80 1.09
C THR A 64 2.59 -17.53 0.74
N ALA A 65 2.76 -16.64 1.72
CA ALA A 65 3.54 -15.42 1.60
C ALA A 65 4.54 -15.31 2.76
N THR A 66 5.53 -14.40 2.69
CA THR A 66 6.32 -14.10 3.89
C THR A 66 5.49 -13.27 4.87
N GLY A 67 5.78 -13.34 6.16
CA GLY A 67 5.00 -12.67 7.20
C GLY A 67 4.77 -11.18 6.99
N GLU A 68 5.76 -10.48 6.41
CA GLU A 68 5.72 -9.04 6.10
C GLU A 68 5.02 -8.69 4.77
N HIS A 69 4.50 -9.67 4.01
CA HIS A 69 3.77 -9.37 2.77
C HIS A 69 2.38 -8.81 3.09
N PRO A 70 2.02 -7.61 2.63
CA PRO A 70 0.71 -7.05 2.90
C PRO A 70 -0.37 -7.58 1.95
N PHE A 71 -1.54 -7.84 2.50
CA PHE A 71 -2.79 -8.20 1.84
C PHE A 71 -3.81 -7.06 2.00
N TRP A 72 -4.55 -6.71 0.95
CA TRP A 72 -5.64 -5.73 1.09
C TRP A 72 -6.86 -6.37 1.75
N VAL A 73 -7.33 -5.77 2.85
CA VAL A 73 -8.43 -6.29 3.68
C VAL A 73 -9.61 -5.32 3.68
N PRO A 74 -10.58 -5.42 2.74
CA PRO A 74 -11.63 -4.41 2.56
C PRO A 74 -12.55 -4.22 3.78
N ASN A 75 -12.82 -5.26 4.55
CA ASN A 75 -13.64 -5.15 5.77
C ASN A 75 -12.94 -4.41 6.91
N ARG A 76 -11.64 -4.14 6.77
CA ARG A 76 -10.83 -3.32 7.67
C ARG A 76 -10.34 -2.03 7.02
N ASP A 77 -10.64 -1.85 5.72
CA ASP A 77 -10.18 -0.76 4.86
C ASP A 77 -8.67 -0.48 5.00
N GLU A 78 -7.89 -1.55 5.16
CA GLU A 78 -6.45 -1.47 5.39
C GLU A 78 -5.69 -2.60 4.71
N TRP A 79 -4.42 -2.35 4.41
CA TRP A 79 -3.46 -3.39 4.09
C TRP A 79 -2.96 -4.02 5.39
N VAL A 80 -2.98 -5.34 5.48
CA VAL A 80 -2.59 -6.11 6.66
C VAL A 80 -1.45 -7.05 6.28
N ASP A 81 -0.36 -7.03 7.05
CA ASP A 81 0.74 -7.97 6.89
C ASP A 81 0.23 -9.42 7.05
N ALA A 82 0.76 -10.35 6.27
CA ALA A 82 0.31 -11.75 6.29
C ALA A 82 0.32 -12.34 7.71
N ALA A 83 1.33 -12.00 8.53
CA ALA A 83 1.45 -12.45 9.91
C ALA A 83 0.38 -11.88 10.86
N ASP A 84 -0.29 -10.79 10.46
CA ASP A 84 -1.31 -10.08 11.23
C ASP A 84 -2.74 -10.37 10.73
N LEU A 85 -2.89 -11.14 9.65
CA LEU A 85 -4.19 -11.60 9.17
C LEU A 85 -4.85 -12.54 10.17
N GLN A 86 -6.18 -12.49 10.20
CA GLN A 86 -6.98 -13.33 11.10
C GLN A 86 -8.10 -14.03 10.32
N ALA A 87 -8.49 -15.22 10.78
CA ALA A 87 -9.72 -15.83 10.32
C ALA A 87 -10.89 -14.86 10.59
N GLY A 88 -11.71 -14.58 9.58
CA GLY A 88 -12.72 -13.53 9.62
C GLY A 88 -12.37 -12.27 8.80
N ASP A 89 -11.09 -12.06 8.48
CA ASP A 89 -10.70 -11.02 7.52
C ASP A 89 -11.21 -11.37 6.12
N ARG A 90 -11.43 -10.35 5.29
CA ARG A 90 -11.79 -10.53 3.88
C ARG A 90 -10.66 -10.03 3.01
N VAL A 91 -10.21 -10.81 2.04
CA VAL A 91 -9.21 -10.39 1.07
C VAL A 91 -9.85 -10.14 -0.30
N ARG A 92 -9.31 -9.19 -1.08
CA ARG A 92 -9.83 -8.85 -2.40
C ARG A 92 -9.18 -9.71 -3.50
N THR A 93 -10.00 -10.25 -4.40
CA THR A 93 -9.56 -11.01 -5.57
C THR A 93 -9.34 -10.14 -6.80
N ALA A 94 -8.80 -10.75 -7.86
CA ALA A 94 -8.57 -10.17 -9.18
C ALA A 94 -9.85 -9.61 -9.81
N GLU A 95 -10.96 -10.31 -9.58
CA GLU A 95 -12.29 -9.98 -10.07
C GLU A 95 -12.98 -8.91 -9.20
N GLY A 96 -12.29 -8.40 -8.16
CA GLY A 96 -12.83 -7.43 -7.21
C GLY A 96 -13.74 -8.03 -6.15
N GLU A 97 -13.91 -9.36 -6.14
CA GLU A 97 -14.68 -10.07 -5.13
C GLU A 97 -13.95 -10.10 -3.80
N GLN A 98 -14.69 -10.31 -2.71
CA GLN A 98 -14.13 -10.43 -1.36
C GLN A 98 -14.26 -11.88 -0.89
N ARG A 99 -13.15 -12.51 -0.53
CA ARG A 99 -13.12 -13.88 0.02
C ARG A 99 -12.81 -13.86 1.50
N LEU A 100 -13.50 -14.72 2.24
CA LEU A 100 -13.32 -14.87 3.68
C LEU A 100 -12.04 -15.66 3.95
N VAL A 101 -11.15 -15.13 4.78
CA VAL A 101 -10.04 -15.87 5.36
C VAL A 101 -10.60 -16.83 6.40
N THR A 102 -10.43 -18.14 6.16
CA THR A 102 -10.93 -19.21 7.02
C THR A 102 -9.83 -19.80 7.90
N GLY A 103 -8.56 -19.64 7.52
CA GLY A 103 -7.43 -20.21 8.25
C GLY A 103 -6.14 -19.44 8.05
N ILE A 104 -5.31 -19.41 9.08
CA ILE A 104 -3.95 -18.86 9.06
C ILE A 104 -3.00 -19.87 9.69
N ARG A 105 -1.92 -20.20 8.99
CA ARG A 105 -0.84 -21.05 9.52
C ARG A 105 0.50 -20.36 9.33
N THR A 106 1.24 -20.18 10.42
CA THR A 106 2.55 -19.53 10.41
C THR A 106 3.65 -20.52 10.78
N TRP A 107 4.77 -20.50 10.04
CA TRP A 107 5.97 -21.26 10.38
C TRP A 107 7.23 -20.53 9.91
N THR A 108 8.38 -20.97 10.42
CA THR A 108 9.69 -20.47 9.98
C THR A 108 10.40 -21.58 9.23
N ALA A 109 10.95 -21.28 8.05
CA ALA A 109 11.72 -22.22 7.27
C ALA A 109 12.84 -21.53 6.48
N LEU A 110 13.91 -22.28 6.17
CA LEU A 110 14.83 -21.90 5.12
C LEU A 110 14.11 -22.08 3.78
N GLN A 111 13.78 -20.97 3.12
CA GLN A 111 12.96 -20.98 1.93
C GLN A 111 13.54 -20.01 0.89
N ARG A 112 13.52 -20.43 -0.38
CA ARG A 112 13.65 -19.53 -1.51
C ARG A 112 12.26 -18.95 -1.79
N VAL A 113 12.16 -17.63 -1.76
CA VAL A 113 10.92 -16.90 -2.06
C VAL A 113 11.13 -16.03 -3.28
N HIS A 114 10.11 -15.97 -4.13
CA HIS A 114 10.08 -15.18 -5.35
C HIS A 114 9.18 -13.98 -5.14
N ASN A 115 9.53 -12.86 -5.76
CA ASN A 115 8.74 -11.65 -5.71
C ASN A 115 8.84 -10.88 -7.03
N LEU A 116 7.78 -10.18 -7.41
CA LEU A 116 7.74 -9.44 -8.67
C LEU A 116 7.68 -7.94 -8.38
N THR A 117 8.54 -7.17 -9.04
CA THR A 117 8.38 -5.72 -9.15
C THR A 117 7.54 -5.46 -10.38
N ILE A 118 6.47 -4.70 -10.21
CA ILE A 118 5.48 -4.42 -11.25
C ILE A 118 5.41 -2.91 -11.41
N ASN A 119 5.36 -2.47 -12.66
CA ASN A 119 5.38 -1.06 -13.00
C ASN A 119 4.25 -0.29 -12.27
N ASP A 120 4.62 0.88 -11.76
CA ASP A 120 3.80 1.92 -11.13
C ASP A 120 2.93 1.55 -9.90
N THR A 121 2.42 0.32 -9.76
CA THR A 121 1.47 -0.05 -8.68
C THR A 121 2.04 -1.01 -7.63
N HIS A 122 3.06 -1.81 -7.98
CA HIS A 122 3.75 -2.76 -7.09
C HIS A 122 2.84 -3.71 -6.29
N THR A 123 1.64 -3.96 -6.82
CA THR A 123 0.71 -4.99 -6.36
C THR A 123 0.55 -6.02 -7.48
N TYR A 124 0.32 -7.29 -7.16
CA TYR A 124 -0.15 -8.29 -8.11
C TYR A 124 -1.09 -9.24 -7.45
N TYR A 125 -1.89 -9.90 -8.28
CA TYR A 125 -2.65 -11.06 -7.87
C TYR A 125 -1.75 -12.31 -7.89
N ALA A 126 -1.60 -12.96 -6.73
CA ALA A 126 -0.97 -14.27 -6.60
C ALA A 126 -2.06 -15.34 -6.53
N ALA A 127 -1.95 -16.38 -7.37
CA ALA A 127 -2.91 -17.47 -7.40
C ALA A 127 -2.79 -18.34 -6.13
N LEU A 128 -3.92 -18.57 -5.48
CA LEU A 128 -4.16 -19.66 -4.52
C LEU A 128 -4.21 -20.95 -5.34
N ASN A 129 -3.71 -22.09 -4.83
CA ASN A 129 -3.49 -23.41 -5.49
C ASN A 129 -4.48 -23.84 -6.61
N GLY A 130 -4.52 -23.09 -7.72
CA GLY A 130 -5.33 -23.36 -8.89
C GLY A 130 -6.78 -22.85 -8.90
N HIS A 131 -7.27 -22.02 -7.96
CA HIS A 131 -8.69 -21.60 -7.97
C HIS A 131 -8.99 -20.09 -7.90
N ASP A 132 -8.53 -19.34 -6.90
CA ASP A 132 -8.79 -17.88 -6.76
C ASP A 132 -7.46 -17.08 -6.69
N GLU A 133 -7.47 -15.78 -6.99
CA GLU A 133 -6.26 -14.94 -6.93
C GLU A 133 -6.36 -13.88 -5.82
N THR A 134 -5.27 -13.59 -5.09
CA THR A 134 -5.27 -12.59 -3.99
C THR A 134 -4.25 -11.47 -4.23
N LEU A 135 -4.65 -10.21 -3.97
CA LEU A 135 -3.80 -9.02 -4.14
C LEU A 135 -2.69 -8.95 -3.08
N VAL A 136 -1.44 -9.11 -3.50
CA VAL A 136 -0.21 -9.03 -2.69
C VAL A 136 0.66 -7.84 -3.13
N HIS A 137 1.49 -7.31 -2.22
CA HIS A 137 2.33 -6.14 -2.46
C HIS A 137 3.84 -6.42 -2.27
N ASN A 138 4.69 -5.76 -3.08
CA ASN A 138 6.15 -5.93 -3.04
C ASN A 138 6.95 -4.63 -3.23
N VAL A 139 7.17 -3.87 -2.16
CA VAL A 139 8.24 -2.85 -2.12
C VAL A 139 8.91 -2.74 -0.75
N LYS A 140 10.24 -2.56 -0.79
CA LYS A 140 11.05 -2.02 0.31
C LYS A 140 10.56 -0.62 0.71
N CYS A 141 9.97 -0.50 1.88
CA CYS A 141 9.60 0.80 2.45
C CYS A 141 10.83 1.58 2.96
N GLY A 142 10.90 2.89 2.71
CA GLY A 142 11.50 3.84 3.65
C GLY A 142 12.76 4.63 3.25
N ALA A 143 13.11 4.78 1.97
CA ALA A 143 14.23 5.66 1.60
C ALA A 143 13.79 7.13 1.53
N ASN A 144 12.66 7.37 0.86
CA ASN A 144 12.18 8.68 0.46
C ASN A 144 10.70 8.92 0.75
N GLY A 145 9.89 7.91 1.07
CA GLY A 145 8.51 8.04 1.53
C GLY A 145 8.19 7.14 2.72
N GLY A 146 7.30 7.59 3.59
CA GLY A 146 6.95 6.86 4.81
C GLY A 146 6.16 7.74 5.79
N TRP A 147 6.10 7.37 7.06
CA TRP A 147 5.83 8.35 8.11
C TRP A 147 7.11 9.06 8.54
N HIS A 148 7.00 10.33 8.91
CA HIS A 148 8.15 11.21 9.16
C HIS A 148 9.18 10.62 10.13
N GLY A 149 8.75 9.89 11.17
CA GLY A 149 9.65 9.27 12.15
C GLY A 149 10.46 8.09 11.62
N ALA A 150 10.03 7.41 10.56
CA ALA A 150 10.76 6.31 9.93
C ALA A 150 11.75 6.80 8.86
N LEU A 151 11.57 8.01 8.35
CA LEU A 151 12.45 8.57 7.33
C LEU A 151 13.80 8.97 7.93
N LYS A 152 14.88 8.57 7.24
CA LYS A 152 16.22 9.11 7.55
C LYS A 152 16.20 10.63 7.42
N LYS A 153 16.97 11.33 8.26
CA LYS A 153 17.08 12.79 8.21
C LYS A 153 17.36 13.28 6.78
N ALA A 154 16.77 14.43 6.43
CA ALA A 154 17.05 15.09 5.16
C ALA A 154 18.54 15.40 5.01
N GLY A 155 19.14 14.97 3.89
CA GLY A 155 20.50 15.37 3.51
C GLY A 155 20.52 16.81 2.97
N PRO A 156 21.71 17.37 2.67
CA PRO A 156 21.83 18.71 2.11
C PRO A 156 20.94 18.91 0.88
N GLY A 157 20.21 20.02 0.83
CA GLY A 157 19.32 20.37 -0.30
C GLY A 157 17.96 19.67 -0.30
N LYS A 158 17.70 18.76 0.65
CA LYS A 158 16.43 18.05 0.79
C LYS A 158 15.69 18.49 2.06
N GLU A 159 14.37 18.33 2.05
CA GLU A 159 13.47 18.45 3.20
C GLU A 159 12.50 17.26 3.22
N ILE A 160 11.86 17.03 4.36
CA ILE A 160 10.78 16.04 4.51
C ILE A 160 9.47 16.85 4.58
N ASN A 161 8.63 16.70 3.56
CA ASN A 161 7.33 17.32 3.50
C ASN A 161 6.25 16.37 4.04
N HIS A 162 5.39 16.88 4.89
CA HIS A 162 4.24 16.13 5.40
C HIS A 162 3.10 16.11 4.38
N ILE A 163 2.46 14.95 4.23
CA ILE A 163 1.32 14.74 3.34
C ILE A 163 0.26 13.94 4.13
N PRO A 164 -0.89 14.53 4.52
CA PRO A 164 -1.23 15.94 4.36
C PRO A 164 -0.35 16.83 5.26
N ALA A 165 -0.49 18.15 5.14
CA ALA A 165 0.23 19.10 5.99
C ALA A 165 0.13 18.73 7.49
N ASN A 166 1.25 18.77 8.22
CA ASN A 166 1.26 18.37 9.64
C ASN A 166 0.25 19.16 10.51
N THR A 167 -0.03 20.41 10.15
CA THR A 167 -0.98 21.27 10.89
C THR A 167 -2.45 20.89 10.68
N THR A 168 -2.76 20.09 9.66
CA THR A 168 -4.11 19.61 9.35
C THR A 168 -4.29 18.15 9.79
N SER A 169 -3.19 17.42 9.95
CA SER A 169 -3.18 16.04 10.41
C SER A 169 -3.54 15.92 11.91
N PRO A 170 -4.35 14.93 12.32
CA PRO A 170 -4.62 14.61 13.71
C PRO A 170 -3.50 13.77 14.33
N LEU A 171 -2.51 13.36 13.53
CA LEU A 171 -1.40 12.53 13.96
C LEU A 171 -0.31 13.38 14.58
N ALA A 172 0.45 12.80 15.52
CA ALA A 172 1.67 13.43 16.00
C ALA A 172 2.65 13.66 14.85
N HIS A 173 3.48 14.70 14.95
CA HIS A 173 4.44 15.09 13.91
C HIS A 173 5.25 13.91 13.35
N HIS A 174 5.80 13.03 14.19
CA HIS A 174 6.59 11.90 13.71
C HIS A 174 5.77 10.74 13.12
N SER A 175 4.45 10.79 13.24
CA SER A 175 3.52 9.76 12.76
C SER A 175 2.78 10.16 11.49
N GLY A 176 2.84 11.43 11.09
CA GLY A 176 2.27 11.88 9.83
C GLY A 176 2.99 11.25 8.63
N PRO A 177 2.28 10.85 7.56
CA PRO A 177 2.91 10.47 6.31
C PRO A 177 3.69 11.66 5.73
N ALA A 178 4.74 11.34 4.98
CA ALA A 178 5.68 12.30 4.48
C ALA A 178 6.50 11.74 3.31
N ILE A 179 7.02 12.65 2.50
CA ILE A 179 8.00 12.34 1.45
C ILE A 179 9.22 13.25 1.58
N ARG A 180 10.37 12.76 1.14
CA ARG A 180 11.59 13.54 0.96
C ARG A 180 11.52 14.26 -0.38
N MET A 181 11.76 15.56 -0.38
CA MET A 181 11.78 16.36 -1.60
C MET A 181 12.84 17.46 -1.57
N ASP A 182 13.07 18.11 -2.72
CA ASP A 182 13.97 19.28 -2.78
C ASP A 182 13.40 20.46 -1.99
N ILE A 183 14.27 21.23 -1.32
CA ILE A 183 13.85 22.40 -0.53
C ILE A 183 13.08 23.41 -1.38
N ALA A 184 13.52 23.64 -2.62
CA ALA A 184 12.86 24.57 -3.53
C ALA A 184 11.44 24.09 -3.89
N ASP A 185 11.28 22.79 -4.10
CA ASP A 185 10.01 22.17 -4.49
C ASP A 185 9.05 22.14 -3.30
N HIS A 186 9.53 21.81 -2.09
CA HIS A 186 8.74 21.85 -0.86
C HIS A 186 8.12 23.23 -0.62
N ARG A 187 8.90 24.29 -0.85
CA ARG A 187 8.45 25.69 -0.68
C ARG A 187 7.47 26.15 -1.76
N ALA A 188 7.38 25.43 -2.87
CA ALA A 188 6.46 25.75 -3.96
C ALA A 188 5.08 25.10 -3.81
N LEU A 189 4.93 24.11 -2.92
CA LEU A 189 3.66 23.41 -2.67
C LEU A 189 2.61 24.31 -2.01
N TYR A 190 1.34 24.07 -2.32
CA TYR A 190 0.22 24.78 -1.68
C TYR A 190 0.07 24.44 -0.20
N SER A 191 0.45 23.25 0.24
CA SER A 191 0.40 22.87 1.66
C SER A 191 1.44 23.63 2.52
N THR A 192 2.41 24.31 1.90
CA THR A 192 3.55 24.96 2.57
C THR A 192 3.42 26.49 2.62
N GLY A 193 3.89 27.09 3.72
CA GLY A 193 3.99 28.55 3.85
C GLY A 193 2.70 29.27 4.28
N GLY A 194 2.77 30.60 4.37
CA GLY A 194 1.74 31.43 5.01
C GLY A 194 0.80 32.19 4.07
N SER A 195 0.85 31.96 2.77
CA SER A 195 0.03 32.68 1.79
C SER A 195 -1.48 32.37 1.94
N LEU A 196 -2.36 33.26 1.48
CA LEU A 196 -3.81 33.01 1.48
C LEU A 196 -4.18 31.71 0.75
N PRO A 197 -3.62 31.40 -0.44
CA PRO A 197 -3.84 30.10 -1.08
C PRO A 197 -3.40 28.92 -0.21
N ALA A 198 -2.26 29.02 0.47
CA ALA A 198 -1.77 27.93 1.33
C ALA A 198 -2.64 27.72 2.57
N GLN A 199 -3.19 28.80 3.12
CA GLN A 199 -4.18 28.71 4.21
C GLN A 199 -5.46 28.04 3.73
N ALA A 200 -6.01 28.46 2.58
CA ALA A 200 -7.21 27.86 2.00
C ALA A 200 -7.03 26.36 1.66
N TRP A 201 -5.84 26.00 1.15
CA TRP A 201 -5.48 24.61 0.89
C TRP A 201 -5.53 23.75 2.16
N ARG A 202 -4.90 24.23 3.24
CA ARG A 202 -4.91 23.54 4.53
C ARG A 202 -6.30 23.51 5.18
N THR A 203 -7.12 24.53 4.97
CA THR A 203 -8.54 24.49 5.39
C THR A 203 -9.26 23.32 4.73
N ARG A 204 -9.10 23.16 3.41
CA ARG A 204 -9.74 22.05 2.68
C ARG A 204 -9.18 20.67 3.05
N GLN A 205 -7.87 20.56 3.26
CA GLN A 205 -7.30 19.32 3.82
C GLN A 205 -7.90 18.98 5.19
N LYS A 206 -8.05 19.99 6.05
CA LYS A 206 -8.65 19.81 7.38
C LYS A 206 -10.11 19.38 7.29
N GLU A 207 -10.89 19.93 6.37
CA GLU A 207 -12.29 19.51 6.15
C GLU A 207 -12.38 18.02 5.77
N LEU A 208 -11.51 17.55 4.88
CA LEU A 208 -11.44 16.14 4.50
C LEU A 208 -11.03 15.25 5.68
N VAL A 209 -9.98 15.63 6.42
CA VAL A 209 -9.54 14.91 7.62
C VAL A 209 -10.66 14.86 8.67
N ASP A 210 -11.32 15.97 8.96
CA ASP A 210 -12.40 16.03 9.95
C ASP A 210 -13.63 15.19 9.53
N ALA A 211 -13.83 15.00 8.22
CA ALA A 211 -14.83 14.10 7.64
C ALA A 211 -14.40 12.62 7.62
N GLY A 212 -13.19 12.29 8.07
CA GLY A 212 -12.62 10.94 8.04
C GLY A 212 -11.90 10.58 6.74
N ASP A 213 -11.86 11.49 5.76
CA ASP A 213 -11.20 11.29 4.47
C ASP A 213 -9.72 11.74 4.50
N PHE A 214 -8.92 11.02 5.28
CA PHE A 214 -7.48 11.27 5.37
C PHE A 214 -6.77 11.00 4.03
N ARG A 215 -7.24 10.01 3.26
CA ARG A 215 -6.68 9.69 1.94
C ARG A 215 -6.96 10.81 0.95
N GLY A 216 -8.16 11.38 0.92
CA GLY A 216 -8.46 12.54 0.09
C GLY A 216 -7.58 13.75 0.43
N ALA A 217 -7.33 14.00 1.73
CA ALA A 217 -6.43 15.07 2.15
C ALA A 217 -4.98 14.87 1.67
N MET A 218 -4.50 13.62 1.66
CA MET A 218 -3.20 13.25 1.08
C MET A 218 -3.20 13.39 -0.43
N GLN A 219 -4.26 12.92 -1.11
CA GLN A 219 -4.38 12.94 -2.56
C GLN A 219 -4.33 14.37 -3.11
N MET A 220 -4.89 15.35 -2.39
CA MET A 220 -4.73 16.76 -2.75
C MET A 220 -3.26 17.16 -2.93
N ASP A 221 -2.40 16.84 -1.96
CA ASP A 221 -0.97 17.17 -2.03
C ASP A 221 -0.26 16.38 -3.14
N VAL A 222 -0.64 15.12 -3.34
CA VAL A 222 -0.12 14.28 -4.44
C VAL A 222 -0.45 14.91 -5.80
N ASP A 223 -1.67 15.39 -5.99
CA ASP A 223 -2.09 16.06 -7.22
C ASP A 223 -1.35 17.38 -7.44
N ASP A 224 -1.12 18.18 -6.38
CA ASP A 224 -0.31 19.40 -6.46
C ASP A 224 1.15 19.09 -6.83
N ILE A 225 1.74 18.06 -6.21
CA ILE A 225 3.10 17.60 -6.50
C ILE A 225 3.21 17.17 -7.96
N ARG A 226 2.31 16.31 -8.44
CA ARG A 226 2.30 15.82 -9.83
C ARG A 226 2.03 16.94 -10.82
N SER A 227 1.13 17.87 -10.52
CA SER A 227 0.85 19.05 -11.33
C SER A 227 2.09 19.94 -11.53
N ARG A 228 2.96 20.05 -10.53
CA ARG A 228 4.12 20.94 -10.55
C ARG A 228 5.39 20.27 -11.06
N PHE A 229 5.57 19.00 -10.71
CA PHE A 229 6.85 18.31 -10.85
C PHE A 229 6.76 17.04 -11.70
N GLY A 230 5.59 16.73 -12.26
CA GLY A 230 5.35 15.47 -12.98
C GLY A 230 5.65 14.27 -12.09
N SER A 231 6.35 13.28 -12.65
CA SER A 231 6.67 12.02 -11.96
C SER A 231 7.88 12.08 -11.04
N LYS A 232 8.49 13.25 -10.82
CA LYS A 232 9.73 13.41 -10.05
C LYS A 232 9.69 12.78 -8.65
N TYR A 233 8.51 12.73 -8.04
CA TYR A 233 8.30 12.25 -6.67
C TYR A 233 7.46 10.98 -6.57
N ASP A 234 7.11 10.34 -7.68
CA ASP A 234 6.20 9.19 -7.68
C ASP A 234 6.72 8.03 -6.82
N GLU A 235 8.02 7.72 -6.87
CA GLU A 235 8.61 6.69 -6.01
C GLU A 235 8.42 6.99 -4.52
N ALA A 236 8.64 8.25 -4.12
CA ALA A 236 8.48 8.68 -2.73
C ALA A 236 7.00 8.73 -2.30
N ILE A 237 6.12 9.22 -3.16
CA ILE A 237 4.67 9.24 -2.94
C ILE A 237 4.17 7.81 -2.75
N ARG A 238 4.62 6.89 -3.60
CA ARG A 238 4.25 5.49 -3.51
C ARG A 238 4.79 4.83 -2.24
N GLU A 239 6.07 5.02 -1.89
CA GLU A 239 6.62 4.55 -0.61
C GLU A 239 5.80 5.05 0.59
N MET A 240 5.33 6.30 0.54
CA MET A 240 4.47 6.88 1.56
C MET A 240 3.10 6.19 1.63
N TRP A 241 2.41 6.02 0.49
CA TRP A 241 1.11 5.32 0.44
C TRP A 241 1.20 3.89 0.95
N VAL A 242 2.25 3.18 0.57
CA VAL A 242 2.53 1.82 1.04
C VAL A 242 2.73 1.80 2.55
N SER A 243 3.46 2.77 3.11
CA SER A 243 3.71 2.83 4.55
C SER A 243 2.46 3.01 5.41
N LEU A 244 1.34 3.45 4.84
CA LEU A 244 0.12 3.70 5.61
C LEU A 244 -0.41 2.44 6.30
N SER A 245 -0.21 1.27 5.69
CA SER A 245 -0.62 -0.04 6.20
C SER A 245 -0.07 -0.33 7.61
N SER A 246 1.19 0.04 7.83
CA SER A 246 1.91 -0.20 9.07
C SER A 246 1.85 1.00 10.04
N ASN A 247 1.16 2.08 9.66
CA ASN A 247 1.06 3.30 10.46
C ASN A 247 0.05 3.15 11.60
N LYS A 248 0.51 2.66 12.75
CA LYS A 248 -0.32 2.44 13.95
C LYS A 248 -1.06 3.69 14.43
N ALA A 249 -0.50 4.88 14.24
CA ALA A 249 -1.15 6.12 14.67
C ALA A 249 -2.35 6.46 13.78
N LEU A 250 -2.18 6.31 12.46
CA LEU A 250 -3.26 6.49 11.49
C LEU A 250 -4.40 5.50 11.76
N ARG A 251 -4.07 4.22 11.98
CA ARG A 251 -5.04 3.17 12.31
C ARG A 251 -5.84 3.47 13.58
N ARG A 252 -5.16 3.95 14.63
CA ARG A 252 -5.81 4.35 15.89
C ARG A 252 -6.76 5.52 15.70
N TRP A 253 -6.35 6.53 14.93
CA TRP A 253 -7.20 7.67 14.62
C TRP A 253 -8.43 7.24 13.80
N ALA A 254 -8.25 6.46 12.74
CA ALA A 254 -9.35 5.97 11.92
C ALA A 254 -10.36 5.16 12.74
N SER A 255 -9.88 4.32 13.67
CA SER A 255 -10.72 3.53 14.58
C SER A 255 -11.49 4.37 15.60
N SER A 256 -11.09 5.63 15.83
CA SER A 256 -11.75 6.54 16.77
C SER A 256 -12.90 7.34 16.15
N LEU A 257 -13.02 7.32 14.82
CA LEU A 257 -14.08 8.02 14.12
C LEU A 257 -15.43 7.34 14.37
N PRO A 258 -16.54 8.11 14.44
CA PRO A 258 -17.88 7.54 14.54
C PRO A 258 -18.14 6.62 13.35
N ARG A 259 -18.61 5.39 13.61
CA ARG A 259 -19.10 4.52 12.53
C ARG A 259 -20.40 5.13 12.00
N SER A 260 -20.49 5.29 10.68
CA SER A 260 -21.73 5.69 10.00
C SER A 260 -22.75 4.56 9.96
#